data_AF-A0A258FWJ9-F1
#
_entry.id   AF-A0A258FWJ9-F1
#
_cell.length_a   1.000
_cell.length_b   1.000
_cell.length_c   1.000
_cell.angle_alpha   90.00
_cell.angle_beta   90.00
_cell.angle_gamma   90.00
#
_symmetry.space_group_name_H-M   'P 1'
#
loop_
_entity.id
_entity.type
_entity.pdbx_description
1 polymer ?
#
loop_
_entity_poly.entity_id
_entity_poly.type
_entity_poly.pdbx_seq_one_letter_code
_entity_poly.pdbx_strand_id
1 'polypeptide(L)'
;MIANIIYAIGGFIEALVGLRFVLRLVGANPDNALVSWIYAWSTPFVAPFSGIFGQDATVVSGVGAVTTSVFDWTALIALAVIGIVVGIVGSLLGRHYAVR
;
A
#
# COMPACT_ATOMS: atom_id res chain seq x y z
N MET A 1 19.99 13.14 6.96
CA MET A 1 18.69 13.35 7.65
C MET A 1 17.51 13.17 6.69
N ILE A 2 17.48 13.87 5.54
CA ILE A 2 16.36 13.81 4.58
C ILE A 2 16.10 12.39 4.04
N ALA A 3 17.16 11.65 3.63
CA ALA A 3 17.00 10.28 3.14
C ALA A 3 16.32 9.35 4.16
N ASN A 4 16.67 9.47 5.45
CA ASN A 4 16.05 8.67 6.52
C ASN A 4 14.56 8.97 6.66
N ILE A 5 14.15 10.24 6.50
CA ILE A 5 12.74 10.64 6.54
C ILE A 5 11.99 10.02 5.36
N ILE A 6 12.58 10.00 4.16
CA ILE A 6 11.98 9.38 2.97
C ILE A 6 11.80 7.88 3.17
N TYR A 7 12.81 7.18 3.68
CA TYR A 7 12.69 5.76 3.99
C TYR A 7 11.65 5.48 5.07
N ALA A 8 11.55 6.33 6.09
CA ALA A 8 10.54 6.18 7.15
C ALA A 8 9.11 6.37 6.61
N ILE A 9 8.87 7.43 5.83
CA ILE A 9 7.56 7.70 5.23
C ILE A 9 7.21 6.63 4.19
N GLY A 10 8.15 6.31 3.31
CA GLY A 10 7.97 5.29 2.28
C GLY A 10 7.67 3.92 2.89
N GLY A 11 8.47 3.50 3.87
CA GLY A 11 8.26 2.24 4.58
C GLY A 11 6.93 2.19 5.34
N PHE A 12 6.47 3.31 5.90
CA PHE A 12 5.14 3.40 6.50
C PHE A 12 4.02 3.20 5.47
N ILE A 13 4.12 3.85 4.30
CA ILE A 13 3.16 3.69 3.21
C ILE A 13 3.16 2.25 2.68
N GLU A 14 4.34 1.66 2.47
CA GLU A 14 4.49 0.27 2.05
C GLU A 14 3.90 -0.71 3.07
N ALA A 15 4.13 -0.48 4.38
CA ALA A 15 3.53 -1.30 5.42
C ALA A 15 2.00 -1.21 5.39
N LEU A 16 1.44 -0.02 5.17
CA LEU A 16 0.00 0.19 5.08
C LEU A 16 -0.62 -0.54 3.87
N VAL A 17 0.00 -0.43 2.69
CA VAL A 17 -0.45 -1.12 1.46
C VAL A 17 -0.23 -2.63 1.56
N GLY A 18 0.87 -3.06 2.18
CA GLY A 18 1.17 -4.48 2.42
C GLY A 18 0.16 -5.12 3.36
N LEU A 19 -0.21 -4.40 4.43
CA LEU A 19 -1.24 -4.85 5.35
C LEU A 19 -2.61 -4.93 4.64
N ARG A 20 -2.96 -3.94 3.81
CA ARG A 20 -4.16 -4.02 2.95
C ARG A 20 -4.13 -5.28 2.07
N PHE A 21 -3.02 -5.55 1.39
CA PHE A 21 -2.88 -6.72 0.53
C PHE A 21 -3.13 -8.02 1.30
N VAL A 22 -2.49 -8.20 2.45
CA VAL A 22 -2.67 -9.40 3.30
C VAL A 22 -4.10 -9.50 3.80
N LEU A 23 -4.69 -8.41 4.28
CA LEU A 23 -6.06 -8.39 4.80
C LEU A 23 -7.10 -8.76 3.73
N ARG A 24 -6.97 -8.22 2.50
CA ARG A 24 -7.83 -8.64 1.39
C ARG A 24 -7.58 -10.09 0.98
N LEU A 25 -6.32 -10.53 1.00
CA LEU A 25 -5.95 -11.91 0.69
C LEU A 25 -6.54 -12.91 1.68
N VAL A 26 -6.71 -12.55 2.95
CA VAL A 26 -7.35 -13.45 3.94
C VAL A 26 -8.86 -13.23 4.10
N GLY A 27 -9.45 -12.30 3.34
CA GLY A 27 -10.88 -11.99 3.45
C GLY A 27 -11.24 -11.28 4.76
N ALA A 28 -10.39 -10.38 5.24
CA ALA A 28 -10.61 -9.68 6.49
C ALA A 28 -11.85 -8.78 6.44
N ASN A 29 -12.65 -8.83 7.50
CA ASN A 29 -13.92 -8.12 7.62
C ASN A 29 -13.75 -6.59 7.53
N PRO A 30 -14.29 -5.93 6.48
CA PRO A 30 -14.18 -4.48 6.32
C PRO A 30 -15.03 -3.67 7.30
N ASP A 31 -15.94 -4.30 8.06
CA ASP A 31 -16.70 -3.64 9.13
C ASP A 31 -15.89 -3.50 10.43
N ASN A 32 -14.75 -4.19 10.53
CA ASN A 32 -13.83 -4.01 11.65
C ASN A 32 -13.14 -2.64 11.56
N ALA A 33 -13.14 -1.88 12.66
CA ALA A 33 -12.60 -0.51 12.70
C ALA A 33 -11.12 -0.39 12.29
N LEU A 34 -10.28 -1.38 12.61
CA LEU A 34 -8.87 -1.36 12.21
C LEU A 34 -8.73 -1.70 10.72
N VAL A 35 -9.44 -2.73 10.25
CA VAL A 35 -9.42 -3.14 8.84
C VAL A 35 -9.92 -2.02 7.94
N SER A 36 -11.05 -1.38 8.30
CA SER A 36 -11.61 -0.24 7.56
C SER A 36 -10.66 0.95 7.54
N TRP A 37 -9.99 1.24 8.66
CA TRP A 37 -8.97 2.29 8.72
C TRP A 37 -7.81 1.99 7.75
N ILE A 38 -7.28 0.76 7.75
CA ILE A 38 -6.19 0.37 6.84
C ILE A 38 -6.63 0.49 5.39
N TYR A 39 -7.84 0.02 5.05
CA TYR A 39 -8.38 0.13 3.70
C TYR A 39 -8.56 1.59 3.28
N ALA A 40 -9.11 2.45 4.14
CA ALA A 40 -9.31 3.87 3.85
C ALA A 40 -7.98 4.60 3.60
N TRP A 41 -7.00 4.43 4.49
CA TRP A 41 -5.72 5.13 4.40
C TRP A 41 -4.79 4.57 3.33
N SER A 42 -4.91 3.28 2.99
CA SER A 42 -4.15 2.69 1.87
C SER A 42 -4.73 3.05 0.51
N THR A 43 -6.02 3.40 0.42
CA THR A 43 -6.72 3.63 -0.86
C THR A 43 -6.05 4.68 -1.76
N PRO A 44 -5.65 5.87 -1.29
CA PRO A 44 -4.99 6.86 -2.15
C PRO A 44 -3.69 6.36 -2.79
N PHE A 45 -2.99 5.42 -2.15
CA PHE A 45 -1.72 4.88 -2.65
C PHE A 45 -1.92 3.76 -3.68
N VAL A 46 -3.05 3.05 -3.63
CA VAL A 46 -3.40 2.01 -4.61
C VAL A 46 -4.27 2.55 -5.76
N ALA A 47 -4.99 3.66 -5.55
CA ALA A 47 -5.94 4.23 -6.51
C ALA A 47 -5.35 4.50 -7.92
N PRO A 48 -4.11 5.00 -8.08
CA PRO A 48 -3.51 5.18 -9.40
C PRO A 48 -3.33 3.89 -10.20
N PHE A 49 -3.33 2.74 -9.53
CA PHE A 49 -3.15 1.41 -10.11
C PHE A 49 -4.48 0.65 -10.28
N SER A 50 -5.61 1.28 -9.92
CA SER A 50 -6.95 0.73 -10.10
C SER A 50 -7.21 0.44 -11.58
N GLY A 51 -7.84 -0.70 -11.87
CA GLY A 51 -8.24 -1.09 -13.22
C GLY A 51 -7.15 -1.71 -14.10
N ILE A 52 -5.86 -1.68 -13.71
CA ILE A 52 -4.76 -2.28 -14.51
C ILE A 52 -5.05 -3.76 -14.82
N PHE A 53 -5.60 -4.50 -13.85
CA PHE A 53 -6.02 -5.90 -14.00
C PHE A 53 -7.53 -6.08 -13.79
N GLY A 54 -8.33 -5.04 -14.04
CA GLY A 54 -9.79 -5.08 -13.87
C GLY A 54 -10.29 -5.09 -12.42
N GLN A 55 -9.40 -4.96 -11.43
CA GLN A 55 -9.76 -4.81 -10.02
C GLN A 55 -9.83 -3.35 -9.60
N ASP A 56 -10.77 -3.05 -8.71
CA ASP A 56 -10.94 -1.72 -8.15
C ASP A 56 -10.13 -1.53 -6.84
N ALA A 57 -9.64 -0.32 -6.65
CA ALA A 57 -9.00 0.15 -5.42
C ALA A 57 -9.98 0.36 -4.27
N THR A 58 -11.29 0.41 -4.52
CA THR A 58 -12.31 0.50 -3.48
C THR A 58 -12.61 -0.88 -2.91
N VAL A 59 -12.75 -0.95 -1.60
CA VAL A 59 -13.24 -2.15 -0.91
C VAL A 59 -14.71 -1.91 -0.60
N VAL A 60 -15.58 -2.73 -1.19
CA VAL A 60 -17.03 -2.63 -0.99
C VAL A 60 -17.41 -3.30 0.33
N SER A 61 -18.00 -2.55 1.26
CA SER A 61 -18.60 -3.07 2.50
C SER A 61 -20.11 -3.24 2.32
N GLY A 62 -20.67 -4.35 2.79
CA GLY A 62 -22.11 -4.62 2.70
C GLY A 62 -22.57 -5.67 3.71
N VAL A 63 -23.82 -5.56 4.18
CA VAL A 63 -24.41 -6.46 5.19
C VAL A 63 -24.39 -7.90 4.68
N GLY A 64 -23.62 -8.76 5.33
CA GLY A 64 -23.45 -10.17 4.95
C GLY A 64 -22.23 -10.49 4.08
N ALA A 65 -21.33 -9.52 3.86
CA ALA A 65 -20.06 -9.76 3.18
C ALA A 65 -19.12 -10.62 4.05
N VAL A 66 -19.28 -11.95 3.99
CA VAL A 66 -18.11 -12.83 4.05
C VAL A 66 -17.23 -12.34 2.92
N THR A 67 -16.21 -11.55 3.25
CA THR A 67 -15.31 -11.00 2.25
C THR A 67 -14.55 -12.21 1.72
N THR A 68 -14.84 -12.61 0.48
CA THR A 68 -14.07 -13.66 -0.16
C THR A 68 -12.60 -13.23 -0.13
N SER A 69 -11.70 -14.18 0.10
CA SER A 69 -10.27 -13.94 -0.10
C SER A 69 -10.07 -13.38 -1.52
N VAL A 70 -9.52 -12.17 -1.61
CA VAL A 70 -9.22 -11.50 -2.87
C VAL A 70 -7.72 -11.26 -2.95
N PHE A 71 -7.09 -11.84 -3.96
CA PHE A 71 -5.75 -11.44 -4.36
C PHE A 71 -5.80 -10.03 -4.96
N ASP A 72 -5.32 -9.02 -4.24
CA ASP A 72 -5.37 -7.61 -4.68
C ASP A 72 -4.16 -7.28 -5.59
N TRP A 73 -4.34 -7.45 -6.90
CA TRP A 73 -3.32 -7.09 -7.90
C TRP A 73 -2.99 -5.60 -7.88
N THR A 74 -3.96 -4.73 -7.57
CA THR A 74 -3.74 -3.28 -7.51
C THR A 74 -2.79 -2.92 -6.37
N ALA A 75 -2.94 -3.56 -5.21
CA ALA A 75 -2.05 -3.37 -4.07
C ALA A 75 -0.66 -3.98 -4.33
N LEU A 76 -0.57 -5.12 -5.01
CA LEU A 76 0.71 -5.73 -5.35
C LEU A 76 1.54 -4.82 -6.28
N ILE A 77 0.92 -4.24 -7.30
CA ILE A 77 1.59 -3.29 -8.19
C ILE A 77 1.96 -2.02 -7.45
N ALA A 78 1.08 -1.51 -6.58
CA ALA A 78 1.39 -0.35 -5.76
C ALA A 78 2.63 -0.59 -4.88
N LEU A 79 2.75 -1.75 -4.22
CA LEU A 79 3.94 -2.12 -3.44
C LEU A 79 5.21 -2.10 -4.30
N ALA A 80 5.17 -2.74 -5.47
CA ALA A 80 6.33 -2.80 -6.36
C ALA A 80 6.77 -1.39 -6.80
N VAL A 81 5.82 -0.56 -7.24
CA VAL A 81 6.12 0.79 -7.75
C VAL A 81 6.57 1.72 -6.62
N ILE A 82 5.88 1.72 -5.48
CA ILE A 82 6.24 2.58 -4.33
C ILE A 82 7.64 2.21 -3.82
N GLY A 83 7.94 0.91 -3.67
CA GLY A 83 9.27 0.47 -3.20
C GLY A 83 10.40 0.84 -4.16
N ILE A 84 10.17 0.75 -5.47
CA ILE A 84 11.14 1.22 -6.47
C ILE A 84 11.36 2.73 -6.33
N VAL A 85 10.28 3.52 -6.25
CA VAL A 85 10.37 4.99 -6.16
C VAL A 85 11.07 5.42 -4.88
N VAL A 86 10.65 4.90 -3.72
CA VAL A 86 11.26 5.20 -2.42
C VAL A 86 12.72 4.76 -2.40
N GLY A 87 13.02 3.56 -2.91
CA GLY A 87 14.37 3.03 -3.00
C GLY A 87 15.29 3.91 -3.83
N ILE A 88 14.86 4.32 -5.03
CA ILE A 88 15.64 5.20 -5.91
C ILE A 88 15.83 6.57 -5.27
N VAL A 89 14.75 7.23 -4.84
CA VAL A 89 14.82 8.59 -4.29
C VAL A 89 15.66 8.63 -3.01
N GLY A 90 15.44 7.69 -2.08
CA GLY A 90 16.23 7.59 -0.86
C GLY A 90 17.71 7.34 -1.13
N SER A 91 18.03 6.47 -2.10
CA SER A 91 19.42 6.13 -2.44
C SER A 91 20.13 7.30 -3.10
N LEU A 92 19.47 8.02 -4.01
CA LEU A 92 20.04 9.19 -4.67
C LEU A 92 20.41 10.26 -3.64
N LEU A 93 19.51 10.56 -2.70
CA LEU A 93 19.78 11.55 -1.66
C LEU A 93 20.83 11.08 -0.66
N GLY A 94 20.90 9.79 -0.34
CA GLY A 94 21.92 9.22 0.54
C GLY A 94 23.33 9.29 -0.04
N ARG A 95 23.49 9.04 -1.36
CA ARG A 95 24.79 9.05 -2.05
C ARG A 95 25.48 10.41 -2.00
N HIS A 96 24.74 11.50 -1.94
CA HIS A 96 25.31 12.85 -1.86
C HIS A 96 25.97 13.19 -0.51
N TYR A 97 25.75 12.39 0.55
CA TYR A 97 26.37 12.62 1.87
C TYR A 97 27.61 11.77 2.15
N ALA A 98 27.88 10.74 1.34
CA ALA A 98 29.00 9.81 1.55
C ALA A 98 30.30 10.22 0.83
N VAL A 99 30.27 11.28 0.03
CA VAL A 99 31.41 11.74 -0.81
C VAL A 99 32.05 13.03 -0.25
N ARG A 100 31.83 13.35 1.03
CA ARG A 100 32.48 14.47 1.72
C ARG A 100 33.18 14.01 2.98
#